data_AF-A0A8T0DEV8-F1
#
_entry.id   AF-A0A8T0DEV8-F1
#
_cell.length_a   1.000
_cell.length_b   1.000
_cell.length_c   1.000
_cell.angle_alpha   90.00
_cell.angle_beta   90.00
_cell.angle_gamma   90.00
#
_symmetry.space_group_name_H-M   'P 1'
#
loop_
_entity.id
_entity.type
_entity.pdbx_description
1 polymer ?
#
loop_
_entity_poly.entity_id
_entity_poly.type
_entity_poly.pdbx_seq_one_letter_code
_entity_poly.pdbx_strand_id
1 'polypeptide(L)'
;MCGIALISVPVDVVQQGPLKEANLECIQSVLGLDFSTLLHRGPDLCSHRWISIGSCELFALGSVLSQRGTVVKEQPLVAEDVLSGLSYFMLWNGEIYSHMDDKISERFQDPFNNDAEVLLSLLKDTSSPEEIVRQFSLLRGPYAFILLELFSGRVYFGRDRFGRRSLVGKRVHNLTSSVGMSLTVISSVFLEQTTNTTDVDDWIEIPAVGLFVGQFSRSNGAWCFSDFLLYPWTAEHTTLSDSVRSLDVKQASCILSHSSVSTHLEISTSSSIEEVSLRFLELLLDAMKDRILLASVVCTQCSRMADPFSAASSTCEHARFAVLFSGGVDSTVLAALCDR
;
A
#
# COMPACT_ATOMS: atom_id res chain seq x y z
N MET A 1 0.60 9.74 -5.66
CA MET A 1 0.39 8.48 -4.92
C MET A 1 0.78 7.35 -5.82
N CYS A 2 1.37 6.26 -5.36
CA CYS A 2 1.62 5.13 -6.24
C CYS A 2 0.32 4.40 -6.65
N GLY A 3 0.38 3.68 -7.76
CA GLY A 3 -0.60 2.68 -8.18
C GLY A 3 -0.02 1.29 -7.99
N ILE A 4 -0.78 0.40 -7.35
CA ILE A 4 -0.37 -1.00 -7.11
C ILE A 4 -1.46 -1.97 -7.54
N ALA A 5 -1.10 -3.09 -8.13
CA ALA A 5 -2.02 -4.18 -8.44
C ALA A 5 -1.34 -5.55 -8.36
N LEU A 6 -2.06 -6.52 -7.84
CA LEU A 6 -1.75 -7.93 -7.90
C LEU A 6 -2.93 -8.66 -8.53
N ILE A 7 -2.66 -9.41 -9.60
CA ILE A 7 -3.66 -10.10 -10.40
C ILE A 7 -3.31 -11.58 -10.44
N SER A 8 -4.28 -12.43 -10.12
CA SER A 8 -4.18 -13.86 -10.40
C SER A 8 -4.48 -14.12 -11.87
N VAL A 9 -3.57 -14.81 -12.56
CA VAL A 9 -3.65 -15.00 -14.00
C VAL A 9 -4.34 -16.34 -14.31
N PRO A 10 -5.41 -16.35 -15.12
CA PRO A 10 -6.08 -17.58 -15.54
C PRO A 10 -5.13 -18.56 -16.26
N VAL A 11 -5.31 -19.87 -16.04
CA VAL A 11 -4.40 -20.91 -16.55
C VAL A 11 -4.39 -20.97 -18.09
N ASP A 12 -5.51 -20.68 -18.73
CA ASP A 12 -5.69 -20.58 -20.18
C ASP A 12 -4.87 -19.44 -20.80
N VAL A 13 -4.72 -18.34 -20.06
CA VAL A 13 -3.88 -17.21 -20.46
C VAL A 13 -2.39 -17.60 -20.42
N VAL A 14 -1.95 -18.30 -19.37
CA VAL A 14 -0.55 -18.72 -19.19
C VAL A 14 -0.03 -19.59 -20.36
N GLN A 15 -0.91 -20.28 -21.08
CA GLN A 15 -0.53 -21.17 -22.19
C GLN A 15 -0.28 -20.44 -23.53
N GLN A 16 -0.51 -19.13 -23.64
CA GLN A 16 -0.49 -18.38 -24.91
C GLN A 16 0.90 -17.88 -25.39
N GLY A 17 2.02 -18.48 -24.96
CA GLY A 17 3.39 -18.08 -25.36
C GLY A 17 4.13 -17.26 -24.29
N PRO A 18 5.29 -16.62 -24.61
CA PRO A 18 6.13 -15.98 -23.60
C PRO A 18 5.57 -14.60 -23.16
N LEU A 19 4.45 -14.62 -22.42
CA LEU A 19 3.86 -13.42 -21.80
C LEU A 19 4.80 -12.72 -20.82
N LYS A 20 5.84 -13.42 -20.34
CA LYS A 20 6.83 -12.89 -19.40
C LYS A 20 7.73 -11.81 -20.02
N GLU A 21 7.86 -11.78 -21.35
CA GLU A 21 8.67 -10.81 -22.10
C GLU A 21 7.81 -9.81 -22.90
N ALA A 22 6.49 -9.93 -22.82
CA ALA A 22 5.56 -9.07 -23.53
C ALA A 22 5.53 -7.65 -22.94
N ASN A 23 5.24 -6.65 -23.78
CA ASN A 23 5.02 -5.28 -23.31
C ASN A 23 3.69 -5.15 -22.56
N LEU A 24 3.52 -4.04 -21.81
CA LEU A 24 2.35 -3.83 -20.97
C LEU A 24 1.03 -3.80 -21.78
N GLU A 25 1.04 -3.26 -23.00
CA GLU A 25 -0.13 -3.24 -23.88
C GLU A 25 -0.60 -4.65 -24.27
N CYS A 26 0.33 -5.55 -24.58
CA CYS A 26 0.02 -6.95 -24.85
C CYS A 26 -0.53 -7.63 -23.59
N ILE A 27 0.06 -7.37 -22.42
CA ILE A 27 -0.43 -7.91 -21.15
C ILE A 27 -1.84 -7.41 -20.83
N GLN A 28 -2.13 -6.13 -21.06
CA GLN A 28 -3.48 -5.56 -20.90
C GLN A 28 -4.50 -6.26 -21.80
N SER A 29 -4.16 -6.48 -23.07
CA SER A 29 -5.01 -7.18 -24.03
C SER A 29 -5.29 -8.61 -23.57
N VAL A 30 -4.25 -9.32 -23.12
CA VAL A 30 -4.32 -10.71 -22.69
C VAL A 30 -5.09 -10.90 -21.37
N LEU A 31 -4.88 -10.02 -20.40
CA LEU A 31 -5.61 -10.04 -19.13
C LEU A 31 -7.01 -9.44 -19.25
N GLY A 32 -7.30 -8.73 -20.34
CA GLY A 32 -8.57 -8.04 -20.55
C GLY A 32 -8.80 -6.91 -19.55
N LEU A 33 -7.74 -6.25 -19.08
CA LEU A 33 -7.78 -5.21 -18.04
C LEU A 33 -7.15 -3.91 -18.56
N ASP A 34 -7.79 -2.78 -18.27
CA ASP A 34 -7.21 -1.45 -18.51
C ASP A 34 -6.40 -0.98 -17.29
N PHE A 35 -5.13 -0.65 -17.52
CA PHE A 35 -4.22 -0.13 -16.51
C PHE A 35 -4.11 1.40 -16.51
N SER A 36 -4.76 2.11 -17.44
CA SER A 36 -4.63 3.56 -17.61
C SER A 36 -4.80 4.35 -16.30
N THR A 37 -5.87 4.07 -15.56
CA THR A 37 -6.18 4.72 -14.27
C THR A 37 -5.11 4.45 -13.21
N LEU A 38 -4.53 3.25 -13.21
CA LEU A 38 -3.44 2.89 -12.30
C LEU A 38 -2.16 3.65 -12.66
N LEU A 39 -1.82 3.73 -13.95
CA LEU A 39 -0.61 4.38 -14.47
C LEU A 39 -0.60 5.89 -14.23
N HIS A 40 -1.79 6.54 -14.22
CA HIS A 40 -1.89 7.97 -13.90
C HIS A 40 -1.50 8.32 -12.45
N ARG A 41 -1.50 7.34 -11.53
CA ARG A 41 -1.15 7.60 -10.12
C ARG A 41 0.35 7.86 -9.96
N GLY A 42 1.18 7.05 -10.63
CA GLY A 42 2.64 7.07 -10.52
C GLY A 42 3.35 7.24 -11.86
N PRO A 43 3.50 8.50 -12.34
CA PRO A 43 4.11 8.78 -13.65
C PRO A 43 5.64 8.68 -13.67
N ASP A 44 6.30 8.46 -12.52
CA ASP A 44 7.75 8.51 -12.46
C ASP A 44 8.39 7.21 -12.97
N LEU A 45 7.76 6.07 -12.70
CA LEU A 45 8.21 4.75 -13.15
C LEU A 45 7.05 3.76 -13.16
N CYS A 46 6.99 2.90 -14.18
CA CYS A 46 6.10 1.75 -14.24
C CYS A 46 6.95 0.48 -14.35
N SER A 47 6.67 -0.50 -13.51
CA SER A 47 7.37 -1.79 -13.49
C SER A 47 6.38 -2.91 -13.15
N HIS A 48 6.67 -4.11 -13.63
CA HIS A 48 5.84 -5.28 -13.36
C HIS A 48 6.68 -6.53 -13.20
N ARG A 49 6.08 -7.57 -12.59
CA ARG A 49 6.71 -8.87 -12.42
C ARG A 49 5.71 -10.00 -12.50
N TRP A 50 6.11 -11.04 -13.21
CA TRP A 50 5.45 -12.35 -13.19
C TRP A 50 5.98 -13.18 -12.03
N ILE A 51 5.09 -13.69 -11.19
CA ILE A 51 5.44 -14.46 -9.97
C ILE A 51 4.76 -15.82 -10.06
N SER A 52 5.56 -16.88 -10.03
CA SER A 52 5.08 -18.25 -10.18
C SER A 52 5.12 -18.98 -8.83
N ILE A 53 3.98 -19.55 -8.42
CA ILE A 53 3.84 -20.31 -7.16
C ILE A 53 3.21 -21.67 -7.50
N GLY A 54 4.06 -22.68 -7.66
CA GLY A 54 3.61 -23.98 -8.17
C GLY A 54 3.05 -23.85 -9.59
N SER A 55 1.74 -24.05 -9.77
CA SER A 55 1.04 -23.83 -11.05
C SER A 55 0.21 -22.53 -11.08
N CYS A 56 0.32 -21.70 -10.04
CA CYS A 56 -0.26 -20.36 -10.00
C CYS A 56 0.70 -19.38 -10.67
N GLU A 57 0.18 -18.54 -11.55
CA GLU A 57 0.90 -17.39 -12.11
C GLU A 57 0.19 -16.11 -11.64
N LEU A 58 0.98 -15.19 -11.11
CA LEU A 58 0.53 -13.89 -10.65
C LEU A 58 1.21 -12.80 -11.45
N PHE A 59 0.48 -11.72 -11.70
CA PHE A 59 1.00 -10.51 -12.31
C PHE A 59 0.95 -9.38 -11.29
N ALA A 60 2.12 -8.89 -10.89
CA ALA A 60 2.28 -7.75 -9.99
C ALA A 60 2.67 -6.51 -10.81
N LEU A 61 1.95 -5.42 -10.64
CA LEU A 61 2.15 -4.15 -11.36
C LEU A 61 2.27 -3.00 -10.36
N GLY A 62 3.33 -2.20 -10.53
CA GLY A 62 3.59 -0.98 -9.77
C GLY A 62 3.78 0.23 -10.67
N SER A 63 3.08 1.32 -10.37
CA SER A 63 3.25 2.65 -10.95
C SER A 63 3.64 3.60 -9.82
N VAL A 64 4.82 4.20 -9.91
CA VAL A 64 5.48 4.89 -8.79
C VAL A 64 5.45 6.40 -9.01
N LEU A 65 4.99 7.12 -7.98
CA LEU A 65 5.31 8.53 -7.78
C LEU A 65 6.35 8.57 -6.67
N SER A 66 7.58 8.93 -6.98
CA SER A 66 8.69 8.84 -6.05
C SER A 66 8.64 9.97 -5.03
N GLN A 67 8.21 9.66 -3.81
CA GLN A 67 8.08 10.63 -2.72
C GLN A 67 9.18 10.49 -1.65
N ARG A 68 9.98 9.41 -1.70
CA ARG A 68 10.92 9.01 -0.65
C ARG A 68 12.21 8.44 -1.23
N GLY A 69 13.34 8.72 -0.58
CA GLY A 69 14.67 8.26 -0.99
C GLY A 69 15.34 9.14 -2.06
N THR A 70 16.46 8.66 -2.58
CA THR A 70 17.25 9.37 -3.62
C THR A 70 17.04 8.82 -5.04
N VAL A 71 16.56 7.59 -5.16
CA VAL A 71 16.38 6.90 -6.43
C VAL A 71 14.95 6.41 -6.54
N VAL A 72 14.32 6.59 -7.70
CA VAL A 72 13.02 5.99 -8.00
C VAL A 72 13.15 4.48 -7.94
N LYS A 73 12.42 3.83 -7.03
CA LYS A 73 12.46 2.38 -6.83
C LYS A 73 11.35 1.69 -7.61
N GLU A 74 11.71 0.61 -8.30
CA GLU A 74 10.75 -0.25 -9.00
C GLU A 74 9.85 -0.98 -7.98
N GLN A 75 8.64 -1.33 -8.41
CA GLN A 75 7.71 -2.16 -7.65
C GLN A 75 7.14 -3.31 -8.53
N PRO A 76 6.99 -4.54 -8.00
CA PRO A 76 7.16 -4.93 -6.60
C PRO A 76 8.63 -4.89 -6.13
N LEU A 77 8.84 -4.41 -4.91
CA LEU A 77 10.10 -4.57 -4.19
C LEU A 77 10.30 -6.04 -3.86
N VAL A 78 11.56 -6.47 -3.80
CA VAL A 78 11.92 -7.88 -3.62
C VAL A 78 12.93 -8.03 -2.51
N ALA A 79 12.70 -9.03 -1.66
CA ALA A 79 13.62 -9.38 -0.61
C ALA A 79 13.72 -10.91 -0.51
N GLU A 80 14.94 -11.41 -0.61
CA GLU A 80 15.24 -12.84 -0.46
C GLU A 80 16.06 -13.04 0.80
N ASP A 81 15.63 -13.94 1.66
CA ASP A 81 16.42 -14.44 2.77
C ASP A 81 17.16 -15.71 2.34
N VAL A 82 18.47 -15.58 2.19
CA VAL A 82 19.35 -16.67 1.75
C VAL A 82 19.38 -17.81 2.77
N LEU A 83 19.19 -17.53 4.07
CA LEU A 83 19.28 -18.54 5.12
C LEU A 83 18.00 -19.37 5.22
N SER A 84 16.83 -18.72 5.16
CA SER A 84 15.53 -19.40 5.24
C SER A 84 14.99 -19.84 3.88
N GLY A 85 15.54 -19.31 2.78
CA GLY A 85 15.02 -19.51 1.42
C GLY A 85 13.72 -18.76 1.15
N LEU A 86 13.29 -17.86 2.05
CA LEU A 86 12.06 -17.10 1.91
C LEU A 86 12.24 -15.97 0.89
N SER A 87 11.22 -15.80 0.04
CA SER A 87 11.15 -14.72 -0.94
C SER A 87 9.90 -13.87 -0.71
N TYR A 88 10.11 -12.56 -0.64
CA TYR A 88 9.08 -11.57 -0.39
C TYR A 88 8.95 -10.60 -1.56
N PHE A 89 7.70 -10.30 -1.93
CA PHE A 89 7.38 -9.31 -2.97
C PHE A 89 6.42 -8.29 -2.38
N MET A 90 6.79 -7.00 -2.41
CA MET A 90 5.96 -5.95 -1.81
C MET A 90 5.60 -4.86 -2.82
N LEU A 91 4.30 -4.63 -2.95
CA LEU A 91 3.71 -3.48 -3.60
C LEU A 91 3.26 -2.49 -2.52
N TRP A 92 3.66 -1.23 -2.66
CA TRP A 92 3.52 -0.20 -1.66
C TRP A 92 2.97 1.11 -2.24
N ASN A 93 1.88 1.60 -1.65
CA ASN A 93 1.32 2.92 -1.90
C ASN A 93 1.13 3.63 -0.55
N GLY A 94 2.15 4.36 -0.11
CA GLY A 94 2.12 5.04 1.18
C GLY A 94 3.38 5.80 1.51
N GLU A 95 3.40 6.36 2.70
CA GLU A 95 4.51 7.07 3.31
C GLU A 95 4.57 6.72 4.80
N ILE A 96 5.74 6.34 5.30
CA ILE A 96 5.96 6.09 6.73
C ILE A 96 6.68 7.31 7.32
N TYR A 97 6.07 7.92 8.34
CA TYR A 97 6.63 9.10 9.02
C TYR A 97 7.42 8.72 10.27
N SER A 98 6.98 7.69 10.99
CA SER A 98 7.66 7.21 12.18
C SER A 98 7.25 5.79 12.53
N HIS A 99 8.03 5.20 13.44
CA HIS A 99 7.79 3.90 14.05
C HIS A 99 7.79 4.05 15.58
N MET A 100 7.09 3.17 16.30
CA MET A 100 6.99 3.25 17.77
C MET A 100 8.31 2.94 18.49
N ASP A 101 9.22 2.22 17.85
CA ASP A 101 10.61 2.06 18.29
C ASP A 101 11.46 3.19 17.69
N ASP A 102 12.11 3.97 18.56
CA ASP A 102 12.88 5.17 18.18
C ASP A 102 14.02 4.86 17.21
N LYS A 103 14.76 3.75 17.42
CA LYS A 103 15.90 3.40 16.56
C LYS A 103 15.43 3.01 15.16
N ILE A 104 14.30 2.33 15.07
CA ILE A 104 13.68 2.04 13.77
C ILE A 104 13.11 3.33 13.16
N SER A 105 12.53 4.21 13.98
CA SER A 105 11.98 5.49 13.53
C SER A 105 13.03 6.39 12.89
N GLU A 106 14.25 6.42 13.41
CA GLU A 106 15.38 7.15 12.79
C GLU A 106 15.60 6.76 11.32
N ARG A 107 15.45 5.49 10.97
CA ARG A 107 15.59 5.01 9.58
C ARG A 107 14.50 5.55 8.67
N PHE A 108 13.27 5.68 9.17
CA PHE A 108 12.15 6.28 8.44
C PHE A 108 12.23 7.81 8.39
N GLN A 109 12.83 8.44 9.40
CA GLN A 109 13.00 9.89 9.46
C GLN A 109 14.15 10.41 8.60
N ASP A 110 15.05 9.53 8.17
CA ASP A 110 16.08 9.85 7.18
C ASP A 110 15.46 10.00 5.77
N PRO A 111 15.50 11.19 5.14
CA PRO A 111 14.91 11.42 3.83
C PRO A 111 15.70 10.81 2.67
N PHE A 112 16.92 10.33 2.91
CA PHE A 112 17.71 9.58 1.93
C PHE A 112 17.24 8.13 1.80
N ASN A 113 16.52 7.61 2.80
CA ASN A 113 15.98 6.26 2.79
C ASN A 113 14.61 6.18 2.11
N ASN A 114 14.44 5.17 1.25
CA ASN A 114 13.13 4.74 0.81
C ASN A 114 12.43 3.97 1.93
N ASP A 115 11.27 4.44 2.35
CA ASP A 115 10.51 3.90 3.48
C ASP A 115 9.98 2.48 3.21
N ALA A 116 9.56 2.20 1.98
CA ALA A 116 9.13 0.86 1.58
C ALA A 116 10.29 -0.15 1.62
N GLU A 117 11.51 0.23 1.23
CA GLU A 117 12.69 -0.63 1.37
C GLU A 117 13.05 -0.90 2.84
N VAL A 118 13.00 0.15 3.69
CA VAL A 118 13.21 0.01 5.13
C VAL A 118 12.18 -0.95 5.73
N LEU A 119 10.90 -0.78 5.39
CA LEU A 119 9.85 -1.67 5.85
C LEU A 119 10.07 -3.11 5.39
N LEU A 120 10.35 -3.34 4.10
CA LEU A 120 10.55 -4.70 3.58
C LEU A 120 11.74 -5.40 4.27
N SER A 121 12.81 -4.66 4.56
CA SER A 121 13.94 -5.16 5.36
C SER A 121 13.49 -5.62 6.75
N LEU A 122 12.65 -4.85 7.44
CA LEU A 122 12.13 -5.23 8.77
C LEU A 122 11.25 -6.48 8.68
N LEU A 123 10.36 -6.54 7.68
CA LEU A 123 9.42 -7.65 7.52
C LEU A 123 10.13 -8.97 7.18
N LYS A 124 11.17 -8.91 6.34
CA LYS A 124 11.99 -10.07 5.97
C LYS A 124 12.60 -10.76 7.20
N ASP A 125 13.00 -9.99 8.21
CA ASP A 125 13.69 -10.49 9.40
C ASP A 125 12.72 -11.05 10.46
N THR A 126 11.41 -11.06 10.19
CA THR A 126 10.40 -11.61 11.10
C THR A 126 10.21 -13.12 10.91
N SER A 127 9.78 -13.80 11.98
CA SER A 127 9.68 -15.27 11.99
C SER A 127 8.25 -15.82 11.97
N SER A 128 7.22 -14.98 12.02
CA SER A 128 5.81 -15.43 11.98
C SER A 128 4.87 -14.43 11.29
N PRO A 129 3.72 -14.88 10.77
CA PRO A 129 2.69 -14.00 10.20
C PRO A 129 2.20 -12.93 11.18
N GLU A 130 2.07 -13.27 12.46
CA GLU A 130 1.63 -12.34 13.50
C GLU A 130 2.64 -11.21 13.72
N GLU A 131 3.94 -11.52 13.62
CA GLU A 131 4.99 -10.51 13.74
C GLU A 131 4.99 -9.57 12.53
N ILE A 132 4.83 -10.10 11.30
CA ILE A 132 4.65 -9.28 10.08
C ILE A 132 3.51 -8.28 10.27
N VAL A 133 2.34 -8.78 10.67
CA VAL A 133 1.14 -7.94 10.85
C VAL A 133 1.35 -6.94 12.00
N ARG A 134 2.03 -7.34 13.09
CA ARG A 134 2.37 -6.47 14.21
C ARG A 134 3.26 -5.31 13.77
N GLN A 135 4.24 -5.51 12.90
CA GLN A 135 5.11 -4.43 12.41
C GLN A 135 4.30 -3.28 11.80
N PHE A 136 3.28 -3.58 10.99
CA PHE A 136 2.40 -2.55 10.42
C PHE A 136 1.62 -1.74 11.48
N SER A 137 1.30 -2.35 12.62
CA SER A 137 0.61 -1.67 13.72
C SER A 137 1.46 -0.62 14.44
N LEU A 138 2.78 -0.74 14.33
CA LEU A 138 3.77 0.14 14.93
C LEU A 138 4.15 1.33 14.01
N LEU A 139 3.66 1.33 12.78
CA LEU A 139 3.91 2.40 11.81
C LEU A 139 2.94 3.56 11.99
N ARG A 140 3.46 4.78 11.79
CA ARG A 140 2.67 6.00 11.64
C ARG A 140 2.87 6.56 10.24
N GLY A 141 1.79 6.60 9.48
CA GLY A 141 1.81 7.08 8.10
C GLY A 141 0.63 6.54 7.30
N PRO A 142 0.22 7.21 6.20
CA PRO A 142 -0.80 6.69 5.30
C PRO A 142 -0.24 5.56 4.43
N TYR A 143 -0.95 4.44 4.29
CA TYR A 143 -0.49 3.37 3.41
C TYR A 143 -1.62 2.44 2.95
N ALA A 144 -1.37 1.83 1.79
CA ALA A 144 -2.00 0.62 1.30
C ALA A 144 -0.90 -0.27 0.72
N PHE A 145 -0.95 -1.58 0.98
CA PHE A 145 0.12 -2.48 0.55
C PHE A 145 -0.43 -3.86 0.15
N ILE A 146 0.40 -4.57 -0.60
CA ILE A 146 0.25 -6.00 -0.89
C ILE A 146 1.64 -6.63 -0.71
N LEU A 147 1.76 -7.63 0.14
CA LEU A 147 3.00 -8.37 0.41
C LEU A 147 2.75 -9.86 0.14
N LEU A 148 3.63 -10.48 -0.65
CA LEU A 148 3.62 -11.91 -0.92
C LEU A 148 4.78 -12.57 -0.20
N GLU A 149 4.53 -13.71 0.43
CA GLU A 149 5.53 -14.60 1.00
C GLU A 149 5.39 -15.96 0.30
N LEU A 150 6.36 -16.29 -0.56
CA LEU A 150 6.16 -17.37 -1.54
C LEU A 150 6.23 -18.78 -0.94
N PHE A 151 7.05 -19.00 0.09
CA PHE A 151 7.32 -20.34 0.61
C PHE A 151 6.06 -21.00 1.20
N SER A 152 5.32 -20.25 2.00
CA SER A 152 4.05 -20.70 2.60
C SER A 152 2.84 -20.31 1.76
N GLY A 153 3.04 -19.66 0.62
CA GLY A 153 1.96 -19.24 -0.27
C GLY A 153 1.00 -18.24 0.39
N ARG A 154 1.53 -17.23 1.09
CA ARG A 154 0.70 -16.23 1.78
C ARG A 154 0.67 -14.89 1.05
N VAL A 155 -0.48 -14.24 1.14
CA VAL A 155 -0.67 -12.84 0.75
C VAL A 155 -1.14 -12.04 1.96
N TYR A 156 -0.47 -10.93 2.21
CA TYR A 156 -0.81 -9.94 3.23
C TYR A 156 -1.21 -8.67 2.52
N PHE A 157 -2.32 -8.05 2.91
CA PHE A 157 -2.73 -6.79 2.32
C PHE A 157 -3.62 -6.03 3.30
N GLY A 158 -3.74 -4.72 3.05
CA GLY A 158 -4.57 -3.86 3.86
C GLY A 158 -4.14 -2.41 3.73
N ARG A 159 -4.72 -1.59 4.61
CA ARG A 159 -4.56 -0.14 4.61
C ARG A 159 -4.35 0.36 6.03
N ASP A 160 -3.77 1.54 6.16
CA ASP A 160 -3.62 2.20 7.45
C ASP A 160 -4.97 2.39 8.17
N ARG A 161 -4.92 2.64 9.49
CA ARG A 161 -6.09 2.75 10.38
C ARG A 161 -7.16 3.75 9.92
N PHE A 162 -6.78 4.76 9.14
CA PHE A 162 -7.70 5.77 8.64
C PHE A 162 -8.11 5.56 7.17
N GLY A 163 -7.54 4.55 6.49
CA GLY A 163 -7.82 4.27 5.09
C GLY A 163 -7.43 5.43 4.16
N ARG A 164 -6.31 6.11 4.38
CA ARG A 164 -5.95 7.31 3.59
C ARG A 164 -5.48 7.00 2.17
N ARG A 165 -5.11 5.75 1.91
CA ARG A 165 -4.70 5.24 0.58
C ARG A 165 -5.69 4.17 0.16
N SER A 166 -6.22 4.26 -1.05
CA SER A 166 -7.25 3.33 -1.56
C SER A 166 -6.71 1.93 -1.80
N LEU A 167 -7.56 0.92 -1.56
CA LEU A 167 -7.33 -0.46 -1.94
C LEU A 167 -8.70 -1.11 -2.20
N VAL A 168 -8.81 -1.82 -3.31
CA VAL A 168 -10.01 -2.51 -3.78
C VAL A 168 -9.65 -3.94 -4.17
N GLY A 169 -10.63 -4.82 -4.19
CA GLY A 169 -10.47 -6.19 -4.66
C GLY A 169 -11.59 -6.60 -5.60
N LYS A 170 -11.28 -7.47 -6.57
CA LYS A 170 -12.29 -8.08 -7.45
C LYS A 170 -12.63 -9.48 -6.94
N ARG A 171 -13.90 -9.74 -6.65
CA ARG A 171 -14.39 -11.05 -6.22
C ARG A 171 -14.31 -12.09 -7.34
N VAL A 172 -14.29 -13.35 -6.95
CA VAL A 172 -14.47 -14.48 -7.88
C VAL A 172 -15.98 -14.61 -8.19
N HIS A 173 -16.38 -14.38 -9.44
CA HIS A 173 -17.76 -14.61 -9.89
C HIS A 173 -18.11 -16.11 -9.78
N ASN A 174 -19.32 -16.45 -9.33
CA ASN A 174 -19.89 -17.81 -9.18
C ASN A 174 -19.55 -18.63 -7.92
N LEU A 175 -19.10 -18.03 -6.81
CA LEU A 175 -19.13 -18.72 -5.52
C LEU A 175 -20.50 -18.56 -4.88
N THR A 176 -21.15 -19.67 -4.52
CA THR A 176 -22.33 -19.64 -3.65
C THR A 176 -21.95 -18.94 -2.35
N SER A 177 -22.87 -18.16 -1.76
CA SER A 177 -22.68 -17.31 -0.57
C SER A 177 -22.22 -18.03 0.72
N SER A 178 -21.84 -19.30 0.63
CA SER A 178 -21.35 -20.18 1.70
C SER A 178 -19.81 -20.32 1.73
N VAL A 179 -19.10 -19.76 0.76
CA VAL A 179 -17.63 -19.75 0.72
C VAL A 179 -17.18 -18.32 0.96
N GLY A 180 -16.36 -18.10 1.98
CA GLY A 180 -15.89 -16.77 2.39
C GLY A 180 -15.18 -16.00 1.26
N MET A 181 -14.89 -14.70 1.50
CA MET A 181 -14.31 -13.82 0.48
C MET A 181 -13.15 -14.48 -0.28
N SER A 182 -13.23 -14.43 -1.60
CA SER A 182 -12.18 -14.86 -2.52
C SER A 182 -11.98 -13.80 -3.58
N LEU A 183 -10.72 -13.45 -3.87
CA LEU A 183 -10.35 -12.34 -4.75
C LEU A 183 -9.47 -12.84 -5.90
N THR A 184 -9.69 -12.31 -7.11
CA THR A 184 -8.79 -12.52 -8.26
C THR A 184 -7.83 -11.36 -8.47
N VAL A 185 -8.21 -10.17 -8.01
CA VAL A 185 -7.42 -8.95 -8.12
C VAL A 185 -7.43 -8.21 -6.79
N ILE A 186 -6.27 -7.66 -6.41
CA ILE A 186 -6.15 -6.67 -5.33
C ILE A 186 -5.43 -5.47 -5.93
N SER A 187 -6.03 -4.28 -5.90
CA SER A 187 -5.45 -3.09 -6.54
C SER A 187 -5.76 -1.81 -5.79
N SER A 188 -4.93 -0.78 -5.95
CA SER A 188 -5.20 0.56 -5.44
C SER A 188 -6.36 1.27 -6.15
N VAL A 189 -6.77 0.81 -7.33
CA VAL A 189 -7.86 1.36 -8.14
C VAL A 189 -8.65 0.25 -8.81
N PHE A 190 -9.89 0.54 -9.20
CA PHE A 190 -10.65 -0.32 -10.09
C PHE A 190 -9.91 -0.46 -11.43
N LEU A 191 -9.80 -1.70 -11.93
CA LEU A 191 -9.25 -2.00 -13.25
C LEU A 191 -10.40 -2.41 -14.17
N GLU A 192 -10.71 -1.54 -15.13
CA GLU A 192 -11.84 -1.73 -16.04
C GLU A 192 -11.59 -2.92 -16.97
N GLN A 193 -12.62 -3.71 -17.24
CA GLN A 193 -12.52 -4.77 -18.25
C GLN A 193 -12.54 -4.14 -19.63
N THR A 194 -11.65 -4.60 -20.52
CA THR A 194 -11.60 -4.11 -21.91
C THR A 194 -12.75 -4.62 -22.78
N THR A 195 -13.60 -5.50 -22.24
CA THR A 195 -14.79 -6.03 -22.91
C THR A 195 -16.06 -5.49 -22.25
N ASN A 196 -17.12 -5.28 -23.04
CA ASN A 196 -18.36 -4.56 -22.68
C ASN A 196 -19.23 -5.19 -21.56
N THR A 197 -18.71 -6.13 -20.77
CA THR A 197 -19.39 -6.67 -19.59
C THR A 197 -18.91 -5.92 -18.36
N THR A 198 -19.64 -4.89 -17.95
CA THR A 198 -19.33 -4.13 -16.73
C THR A 198 -19.74 -4.93 -15.49
N ASP A 199 -18.89 -5.84 -15.05
CA ASP A 199 -19.03 -6.55 -13.76
C ASP A 199 -18.53 -5.66 -12.61
N VAL A 200 -19.10 -4.46 -12.49
CA VAL A 200 -18.77 -3.51 -11.42
C VAL A 200 -19.16 -4.07 -10.05
N ASP A 201 -20.23 -4.87 -10.00
CA ASP A 201 -20.78 -5.47 -8.78
C ASP A 201 -19.80 -6.46 -8.09
N ASP A 202 -18.80 -6.97 -8.82
CA ASP A 202 -17.77 -7.85 -8.26
C ASP A 202 -16.66 -7.11 -7.50
N TRP A 203 -16.55 -5.80 -7.67
CA TRP A 203 -15.51 -5.03 -7.00
C TRP A 203 -15.96 -4.55 -5.62
N ILE A 204 -15.05 -4.70 -4.67
CA ILE A 204 -15.25 -4.25 -3.29
C ILE A 204 -14.12 -3.33 -2.87
N GLU A 205 -14.45 -2.34 -2.04
CA GLU A 205 -13.44 -1.62 -1.30
C GLU A 205 -12.89 -2.51 -0.17
N ILE A 206 -11.56 -2.57 -0.03
CA ILE A 206 -10.94 -3.22 1.11
C ILE A 206 -11.05 -2.27 2.30
N PRO A 207 -11.80 -2.64 3.36
CA PRO A 207 -12.06 -1.74 4.47
C PRO A 207 -10.81 -1.54 5.34
N ALA A 208 -10.66 -0.34 5.88
CA ALA A 208 -9.57 0.03 6.79
C ALA A 208 -9.78 -0.47 8.23
N VAL A 209 -10.27 -1.70 8.40
CA VAL A 209 -10.59 -2.29 9.72
C VAL A 209 -9.45 -3.11 10.32
N GLY A 210 -8.44 -3.44 9.51
CA GLY A 210 -7.33 -4.27 9.90
C GLY A 210 -6.53 -4.72 8.69
N LEU A 211 -5.73 -5.76 8.90
CA LEU A 211 -4.93 -6.39 7.87
C LEU A 211 -5.45 -7.79 7.57
N PHE A 212 -5.38 -8.17 6.30
CA PHE A 212 -5.86 -9.45 5.82
C PHE A 212 -4.67 -10.33 5.47
N VAL A 213 -4.69 -11.56 5.95
CA VAL A 213 -3.72 -12.61 5.60
C VAL A 213 -4.48 -13.75 4.95
N GLY A 214 -4.18 -14.04 3.69
CA GLY A 214 -4.82 -15.11 2.92
C GLY A 214 -3.82 -16.09 2.35
N GLN A 215 -4.34 -17.06 1.62
CA GLN A 215 -3.57 -18.07 0.89
C GLN A 215 -3.94 -18.09 -0.59
N PHE A 216 -3.05 -18.65 -1.40
CA PHE A 216 -3.37 -18.96 -2.79
C PHE A 216 -4.11 -20.29 -2.85
N SER A 217 -5.31 -20.26 -3.44
CA SER A 217 -6.12 -21.46 -3.63
C SER A 217 -6.66 -21.53 -5.05
N ARG A 218 -7.11 -22.72 -5.42
CA ARG A 218 -7.73 -22.97 -6.72
C ARG A 218 -9.24 -23.10 -6.54
N SER A 219 -10.00 -22.25 -7.22
CA SER A 219 -11.46 -22.24 -7.22
C SER A 219 -11.96 -22.35 -8.66
N ASN A 220 -12.87 -23.28 -8.95
CA ASN A 220 -13.45 -23.51 -10.28
C ASN A 220 -12.41 -23.60 -11.42
N GLY A 221 -11.23 -24.16 -11.14
CA GLY A 221 -10.16 -24.33 -12.13
C GLY A 221 -9.21 -23.14 -12.27
N ALA A 222 -9.55 -21.96 -11.73
CA ALA A 222 -8.73 -20.75 -11.70
C ALA A 222 -8.09 -20.51 -10.33
N TRP A 223 -6.99 -19.75 -10.31
CA TRP A 223 -6.35 -19.34 -9.07
C TRP A 223 -7.01 -18.09 -8.48
N CYS A 224 -7.04 -18.02 -7.16
CA CYS A 224 -7.54 -16.87 -6.42
C CYS A 224 -6.85 -16.75 -5.05
N PHE A 225 -7.04 -15.60 -4.42
CA PHE A 225 -6.68 -15.34 -3.04
C PHE A 225 -7.89 -15.65 -2.15
N SER A 226 -7.77 -16.55 -1.19
CA SER A 226 -8.87 -16.97 -0.31
C SER A 226 -8.40 -17.21 1.13
N ASP A 227 -9.29 -17.77 1.94
CA ASP A 227 -9.02 -18.20 3.32
C ASP A 227 -8.47 -17.06 4.18
N PHE A 228 -9.03 -15.87 3.96
CA PHE A 228 -8.57 -14.68 4.64
C PHE A 228 -8.80 -14.78 6.16
N LEU A 229 -7.80 -14.33 6.89
CA LEU A 229 -7.82 -14.06 8.32
C LEU A 229 -7.62 -12.55 8.52
N LEU A 230 -8.61 -11.90 9.12
CA LEU A 230 -8.57 -10.48 9.48
C LEU A 230 -7.91 -10.29 10.84
N TYR A 231 -6.86 -9.48 10.88
CA TYR A 231 -6.23 -8.96 12.08
C TYR A 231 -6.72 -7.52 12.33
N PRO A 232 -7.69 -7.31 13.23
CA PRO A 232 -8.32 -6.01 13.41
C PRO A 232 -7.39 -4.99 14.05
N TRP A 233 -7.54 -3.71 13.67
CA TRP A 233 -6.75 -2.61 14.24
C TRP A 233 -7.04 -2.37 15.72
N THR A 234 -8.31 -2.49 16.13
CA THR A 234 -8.79 -2.31 17.50
C THR A 234 -9.98 -3.23 17.79
N ALA A 235 -10.37 -3.34 19.06
CA ALA A 235 -11.57 -4.07 19.46
C ALA A 235 -12.84 -3.49 18.81
N GLU A 236 -12.90 -2.18 18.62
CA GLU A 236 -14.07 -1.52 17.99
C GLU A 236 -14.23 -1.96 16.54
N HIS A 237 -13.12 -2.13 15.81
CA HIS A 237 -13.12 -2.63 14.43
C HIS A 237 -13.62 -4.08 14.30
N THR A 238 -13.76 -4.84 15.39
CA THR A 238 -14.41 -6.16 15.37
C THR A 238 -15.94 -6.05 15.35
N THR A 239 -16.48 -4.94 15.85
CA THR A 239 -17.91 -4.72 16.04
C THR A 239 -18.55 -3.76 15.03
N LEU A 240 -17.73 -2.93 14.36
CA LEU A 240 -18.17 -1.67 13.76
C LEU A 240 -18.62 -1.68 12.29
N SER A 241 -18.70 -2.80 11.55
CA SER A 241 -19.23 -2.67 10.18
C SER A 241 -19.96 -3.87 9.63
N ASP A 242 -21.17 -3.61 9.14
CA ASP A 242 -21.86 -4.45 8.18
C ASP A 242 -20.98 -4.72 6.94
N SER A 243 -20.08 -3.78 6.60
CA SER A 243 -19.06 -3.93 5.56
C SER A 243 -18.04 -5.04 5.85
N VAL A 244 -17.72 -5.36 7.10
CA VAL A 244 -16.86 -6.52 7.45
C VAL A 244 -17.67 -7.80 7.46
N ARG A 245 -18.91 -7.75 7.95
CA ARG A 245 -19.82 -8.92 7.93
C ARG A 245 -20.10 -9.39 6.50
N SER A 246 -20.15 -8.48 5.54
CA SER A 246 -20.36 -8.81 4.12
C SER A 246 -19.13 -9.42 3.42
N LEU A 247 -17.97 -9.43 4.08
CA LEU A 247 -16.77 -10.09 3.55
C LEU A 247 -16.72 -11.58 3.92
N ASP A 248 -17.45 -12.03 4.94
CA ASP A 248 -17.39 -13.44 5.40
C ASP A 248 -15.94 -13.93 5.60
N VAL A 249 -15.18 -13.17 6.38
CA VAL A 249 -13.76 -13.41 6.67
C VAL A 249 -13.59 -13.84 8.12
N LYS A 250 -12.74 -14.85 8.37
CA LYS A 250 -12.42 -15.28 9.74
C LYS A 250 -11.64 -14.17 10.44
N GLN A 251 -11.87 -14.00 11.73
CA GLN A 251 -11.17 -13.00 12.53
C GLN A 251 -10.13 -13.64 13.45
N ALA A 252 -8.92 -13.08 13.46
CA ALA A 252 -7.89 -13.46 14.42
C ALA A 252 -8.29 -13.01 15.82
N SER A 253 -7.93 -13.80 16.84
CA SER A 253 -8.12 -13.42 18.24
C SER A 253 -7.20 -12.28 18.68
N CYS A 254 -6.09 -12.06 17.97
CA CYS A 254 -5.12 -11.01 18.25
C CYS A 254 -5.61 -9.67 17.67
N ILE A 255 -5.63 -8.63 18.50
CA ILE A 255 -5.94 -7.26 18.10
C ILE A 255 -4.63 -6.49 17.97
N LEU A 256 -4.45 -5.77 16.87
CA LEU A 256 -3.23 -5.00 16.57
C LEU A 256 -3.14 -3.67 17.34
N SER A 257 -4.06 -3.41 18.26
CA SER A 257 -4.06 -2.19 19.05
C SER A 257 -2.91 -2.26 20.05
N HIS A 258 -2.00 -1.29 19.96
CA HIS A 258 -1.18 -0.93 21.09
C HIS A 258 -1.95 0.06 21.97
N SER A 259 -1.93 -0.16 23.29
CA SER A 259 -2.58 0.65 24.33
C SER A 259 -2.11 2.12 24.40
N SER A 260 -1.17 2.50 23.54
CA SER A 260 -0.55 3.83 23.47
C SER A 260 -1.10 4.72 22.34
N VAL A 261 -2.14 4.29 21.62
CA VAL A 261 -3.06 5.26 20.99
C VAL A 261 -3.92 5.82 22.13
N SER A 262 -3.31 6.59 23.02
CA SER A 262 -4.06 7.49 23.88
C SER A 262 -4.93 8.31 22.94
N THR A 263 -6.23 8.29 23.19
CA THR A 263 -7.21 9.27 22.71
C THR A 263 -6.89 10.66 23.27
N HIS A 264 -5.63 11.11 23.22
CA HIS A 264 -5.14 12.40 23.71
C HIS A 264 -5.71 13.59 22.93
N LEU A 265 -6.59 13.35 21.97
CA LEU A 265 -7.55 14.34 21.51
C LEU A 265 -8.82 14.25 22.38
N GLU A 266 -8.67 14.28 23.70
CA GLU A 266 -9.75 14.76 24.56
C GLU A 266 -9.83 16.28 24.33
N ILE A 267 -10.32 16.67 23.14
CA ILE A 267 -10.94 17.98 23.01
C ILE A 267 -12.18 17.87 23.88
N SER A 268 -12.02 18.23 25.14
CA SER A 268 -13.13 18.31 26.07
C SER A 268 -14.15 19.24 25.44
N THR A 269 -15.44 18.90 25.54
CA THR A 269 -16.52 19.76 25.04
C THR A 269 -16.54 21.14 25.74
N SER A 270 -15.70 21.33 26.76
CA SER A 270 -15.44 22.58 27.48
C SER A 270 -14.25 23.41 26.95
N SER A 271 -13.46 22.92 25.99
CA SER A 271 -12.32 23.66 25.44
C SER A 271 -12.76 24.88 24.65
N SER A 272 -12.04 25.98 24.77
CA SER A 272 -12.34 27.21 24.01
C SER A 272 -12.03 27.03 22.51
N ILE A 273 -12.71 27.78 21.65
CA ILE A 273 -12.44 27.78 20.19
C ILE A 273 -10.98 28.13 19.91
N GLU A 274 -10.40 29.04 20.69
CA GLU A 274 -9.00 29.46 20.56
C GLU A 274 -8.04 28.32 20.89
N GLU A 275 -8.28 27.58 21.97
CA GLU A 275 -7.47 26.42 22.36
C GLU A 275 -7.52 25.31 21.29
N VAL A 276 -8.70 24.99 20.79
CA VAL A 276 -8.87 23.99 19.71
C VAL A 276 -8.18 24.46 18.44
N SER A 277 -8.27 25.74 18.11
CA SER A 277 -7.64 26.32 16.91
C SER A 277 -6.12 26.29 17.01
N LEU A 278 -5.55 26.65 18.16
CA LEU A 278 -4.11 26.56 18.41
C LEU A 278 -3.63 25.11 18.30
N ARG A 279 -4.35 24.17 18.93
CA ARG A 279 -4.00 22.75 18.88
C ARG A 279 -4.08 22.18 17.47
N PHE A 280 -5.12 22.52 16.71
CA PHE A 280 -5.23 22.15 15.31
C PHE A 280 -4.06 22.66 14.49
N LEU A 281 -3.68 23.92 14.70
CA LEU A 281 -2.57 24.54 13.98
C LEU A 281 -1.22 23.89 14.31
N GLU A 282 -0.97 23.54 15.57
CA GLU A 282 0.21 22.77 15.98
C GLU A 282 0.27 21.42 15.28
N LEU A 283 -0.83 20.65 15.31
CA LEU A 283 -0.90 19.34 14.67
C LEU A 283 -0.72 19.43 13.16
N LEU A 284 -1.29 20.47 12.54
CA LEU A 284 -1.14 20.73 11.12
C LEU A 284 0.31 21.09 10.76
N LEU A 285 0.94 21.96 11.57
CA LEU A 285 2.35 22.32 11.41
C LEU A 285 3.24 21.08 11.49
N ASP A 286 3.05 20.23 12.49
CA ASP A 286 3.85 19.01 12.65
C ASP A 286 3.64 18.04 11.49
N ALA A 287 2.38 17.85 11.06
CA ALA A 287 2.07 17.01 9.92
C ALA A 287 2.66 17.57 8.60
N MET A 288 2.77 18.89 8.46
CA MET A 288 3.43 19.52 7.31
C MET A 288 4.95 19.38 7.38
N LYS A 289 5.56 19.57 8.57
CA LYS A 289 7.00 19.37 8.77
C LYS A 289 7.41 17.97 8.34
N ASP A 290 6.68 16.94 8.78
CA ASP A 290 6.94 15.56 8.37
C ASP A 290 6.94 15.45 6.84
N ARG A 291 5.90 15.90 6.15
CA ARG A 291 5.81 15.79 4.69
C ARG A 291 6.90 16.55 3.94
N ILE A 292 7.36 17.67 4.47
CA ILE A 292 8.40 18.50 3.82
C ILE A 292 9.79 17.91 4.07
N LEU A 293 10.10 17.63 5.32
CA LEU A 293 11.43 17.14 5.73
C LEU A 293 11.68 15.72 5.22
N LEU A 294 10.63 14.90 5.15
CA LEU A 294 10.70 13.51 4.72
C LEU A 294 10.58 13.32 3.21
N ALA A 295 10.28 14.35 2.42
CA ALA A 295 10.20 14.16 0.97
C ALA A 295 11.55 13.78 0.36
N SER A 296 11.52 13.14 -0.81
CA SER A 296 12.69 12.84 -1.65
C SER A 296 13.60 14.05 -1.81
N VAL A 297 14.87 13.93 -1.43
CA VAL A 297 15.88 15.00 -1.47
C VAL A 297 16.33 15.40 -2.88
N VAL A 298 15.86 14.67 -3.89
CA VAL A 298 16.07 14.95 -5.31
C VAL A 298 14.75 14.99 -6.07
N CYS A 299 14.68 15.79 -7.14
CA CYS A 299 13.54 15.79 -8.05
C CYS A 299 13.57 14.56 -8.98
N THR A 300 12.43 14.20 -9.58
CA THR A 300 12.31 13.05 -10.48
C THR A 300 13.33 13.06 -11.62
N GLN A 301 13.60 14.23 -12.22
CA GLN A 301 14.55 14.35 -13.33
C GLN A 301 15.99 14.03 -12.87
N CYS A 302 16.43 14.62 -11.75
CA CYS A 302 17.75 14.32 -11.19
C CYS A 302 17.86 12.86 -10.74
N SER A 303 16.80 12.30 -10.17
CA SER A 303 16.77 10.90 -9.72
C SER A 303 17.00 9.91 -10.87
N ARG A 304 16.47 10.21 -12.08
CA ARG A 304 16.68 9.40 -13.29
C ARG A 304 18.09 9.52 -13.89
N MET A 305 18.78 10.62 -13.63
CA MET A 305 20.14 10.88 -14.13
C MET A 305 21.23 10.44 -13.15
N ALA A 306 20.87 10.13 -11.90
CA ALA A 306 21.81 9.69 -10.89
C ALA A 306 22.46 8.37 -11.33
N ASP A 307 23.80 8.34 -11.36
CA ASP A 307 24.53 7.10 -11.56
C ASP A 307 24.45 6.26 -10.28
N PRO A 308 23.86 5.04 -10.32
CA PRO A 308 23.73 4.17 -9.15
C PRO A 308 25.08 3.78 -8.52
N PHE A 309 26.19 3.93 -9.24
CA PHE A 309 27.55 3.66 -8.74
C PHE A 309 28.26 4.93 -8.21
N SER A 310 27.74 6.11 -8.48
CA SER A 310 28.22 7.36 -7.91
C SER A 310 27.50 7.62 -6.58
N ALA A 311 28.08 7.14 -5.48
CA ALA A 311 27.57 7.34 -4.12
C ALA A 311 27.75 8.79 -3.61
N ALA A 312 27.61 9.79 -4.47
CA ALA A 312 27.51 11.16 -4.02
C ALA A 312 26.07 11.39 -3.55
N SER A 313 25.90 11.58 -2.23
CA SER A 313 24.67 12.03 -1.56
C SER A 313 24.26 13.42 -2.03
N SER A 314 23.93 13.53 -3.31
CA SER A 314 23.65 14.80 -3.97
C SER A 314 22.18 15.13 -3.77
N THR A 315 21.93 16.14 -2.95
CA THR A 315 20.65 16.85 -2.96
C THR A 315 20.59 17.69 -4.24
N CYS A 316 19.43 17.80 -4.87
CA CYS A 316 19.28 18.75 -5.98
C CYS A 316 18.81 20.12 -5.48
N GLU A 317 19.23 21.20 -6.16
CA GLU A 317 18.79 22.57 -5.84
C GLU A 317 17.45 22.97 -6.49
N HIS A 318 16.83 22.06 -7.26
CA HIS A 318 15.54 22.32 -7.89
C HIS A 318 14.42 22.50 -6.86
N ALA A 319 13.44 23.34 -7.20
CA ALA A 319 12.24 23.49 -6.39
C ALA A 319 11.49 22.16 -6.26
N ARG A 320 11.22 21.74 -5.02
CA ARG A 320 10.57 20.46 -4.69
C ARG A 320 9.10 20.62 -4.33
N PHE A 321 8.73 21.81 -3.89
CA PHE A 321 7.37 22.14 -3.46
C PHE A 321 6.94 23.43 -4.15
N ALA A 322 5.65 23.48 -4.47
CA ALA A 322 4.97 24.69 -4.93
C ALA A 322 3.79 24.95 -4.01
N VAL A 323 3.60 26.21 -3.63
CA VAL A 323 2.41 26.65 -2.89
C VAL A 323 1.44 27.24 -3.90
N LEU A 324 0.27 26.60 -4.02
CA LEU A 324 -0.79 27.01 -4.94
C LEU A 324 -1.92 27.65 -4.13
N PHE A 325 -2.13 28.96 -4.28
CA PHE A 325 -3.23 29.66 -3.64
C PHE A 325 -4.49 29.57 -4.50
N SER A 326 -5.40 28.66 -4.15
CA SER A 326 -6.69 28.50 -4.82
C SER A 326 -7.78 29.44 -4.28
N GLY A 327 -7.51 30.20 -3.22
CA GLY A 327 -8.48 31.09 -2.57
C GLY A 327 -9.49 30.38 -1.66
N GLY A 328 -9.37 29.05 -1.49
CA GLY A 328 -10.18 28.25 -0.56
C GLY A 328 -9.60 28.21 0.86
N VAL A 329 -10.35 27.58 1.78
CA VAL A 329 -9.98 27.42 3.20
C VAL A 329 -8.56 26.87 3.36
N ASP A 330 -8.20 25.83 2.60
CA ASP A 330 -6.86 25.23 2.65
C ASP A 330 -5.76 26.26 2.33
N SER A 331 -5.99 27.13 1.35
CA SER A 331 -5.02 28.16 0.98
C SER A 331 -4.93 29.31 1.99
N THR A 332 -6.04 29.64 2.67
CA THR A 332 -6.03 30.60 3.80
C THR A 332 -5.27 30.04 4.99
N VAL A 333 -5.44 28.76 5.30
CA VAL A 333 -4.70 28.09 6.37
C VAL A 333 -3.21 28.04 6.04
N LEU A 334 -2.83 27.66 4.81
CA LEU A 334 -1.44 27.68 4.37
C LEU A 334 -0.83 29.10 4.41
N ALA A 335 -1.57 30.14 4.01
CA ALA A 335 -1.11 31.52 4.13
C ALA A 335 -0.84 31.91 5.58
N ALA A 336 -1.74 31.55 6.50
CA ALA A 336 -1.57 31.80 7.94
C ALA A 336 -0.38 31.04 8.54
N LEU A 337 -0.04 29.87 7.98
CA LEU A 337 1.14 29.11 8.37
C LEU A 337 2.44 29.72 7.84
N CYS A 338 2.45 30.26 6.63
CA CYS A 338 3.62 30.92 6.03
C CYS A 338 3.90 32.32 6.59
N ASP A 339 2.91 32.99 7.21
CA ASP A 339 3.07 34.30 7.85
C ASP A 339 3.81 34.23 9.20
N ARG A 340 3.91 33.04 9.80
CA ARG A 340 4.59 32.79 11.08
C ARG A 340 6.07 32.51 10.89
#